data_AF-A0A522QA32-F1
#
_entry.id   AF-A0A522QA32-F1
#
_cell.length_a   1.000
_cell.length_b   1.000
_cell.length_c   1.000
_cell.angle_alpha   90.00
_cell.angle_beta   90.00
_cell.angle_gamma   90.00
#
_symmetry.space_group_name_H-M   'P 1'
#
loop_
_entity.id
_entity.type
_entity.pdbx_description
1 polymer ?
#
loop_
_entity_poly.entity_id
_entity_poly.type
_entity_poly.pdbx_seq_one_letter_code
_entity_poly.pdbx_strand_id
1 'polypeptide(L)' 'INGLARKGVTIMVTTHFMDEAEYCDRVALLSRARLIALDTPDALKRVASSNERPDPTMEDTFIGLVKSADREAEVSA' A
#
# COMPACT_ATOMS: atom_id res chain seq x y z
N ILE A 1 -20.77 0.45 -2.70
CA ILE A 1 -19.97 1.03 -1.60
C ILE A 1 -19.70 2.53 -1.76
N ASN A 2 -19.25 3.01 -2.93
CA ASN A 2 -18.90 4.43 -3.15
C ASN A 2 -20.03 5.44 -2.87
N GLY A 3 -21.30 5.03 -3.02
CA GLY A 3 -22.45 5.88 -2.69
C GLY A 3 -22.64 6.15 -1.18
N LEU A 4 -22.14 5.26 -0.31
CA LEU A 4 -22.15 5.46 1.15
C LEU A 4 -20.95 6.30 1.60
N ALA A 5 -19.77 6.05 1.02
CA ALA A 5 -18.58 6.87 1.25
C ALA A 5 -18.87 8.36 0.96
N ARG A 6 -19.52 8.66 -0.18
CA ARG A 6 -19.95 10.02 -0.52
C ARG A 6 -20.98 10.65 0.43
N LYS A 7 -21.65 9.85 1.27
CA LYS A 7 -22.57 10.31 2.32
C LYS A 7 -21.89 10.50 3.68
N GLY A 8 -20.55 10.41 3.74
CA GLY A 8 -19.77 10.58 4.96
C GLY A 8 -19.62 9.30 5.80
N VAL A 9 -19.98 8.14 5.27
CA VAL A 9 -19.79 6.86 5.95
C VAL A 9 -18.37 6.34 5.68
N THR A 10 -17.60 6.08 6.74
CA THR A 10 -16.29 5.43 6.63
C THR A 10 -16.45 3.95 6.27
N ILE A 11 -15.73 3.49 5.25
CA ILE A 11 -15.73 2.09 4.80
C ILE A 11 -14.31 1.56 4.93
N MET A 12 -14.16 0.39 5.56
CA MET A 12 -12.90 -0.35 5.60
C MET A 12 -13.03 -1.59 4.73
N VAL A 13 -12.09 -1.76 3.80
CA VAL A 13 -12.03 -2.92 2.90
C VAL A 13 -10.70 -3.62 3.12
N THR A 14 -10.73 -4.94 3.19
CA THR A 14 -9.53 -5.78 3.19
C THR A 14 -9.51 -6.61 1.91
N THR A 15 -8.46 -6.47 1.12
CA THR A 15 -8.25 -7.25 -0.10
C THR A 15 -6.78 -7.64 -0.20
N HIS A 16 -6.51 -8.72 -0.93
CA HIS A 16 -5.16 -9.11 -1.34
C HIS A 16 -4.90 -8.78 -2.81
N PHE A 17 -5.89 -8.26 -3.54
CA PHE A 17 -5.76 -7.82 -4.92
C PHE A 17 -5.36 -6.33 -4.93
N MET A 18 -4.15 -6.06 -5.40
CA MET A 18 -3.57 -4.71 -5.37
C MET A 18 -4.32 -3.73 -6.27
N ASP A 19 -4.85 -4.22 -7.40
CA ASP A 19 -5.69 -3.43 -8.31
C ASP A 19 -6.99 -2.97 -7.65
N GLU A 20 -7.57 -3.78 -6.75
CA GLU A 20 -8.77 -3.40 -6.00
C GLU A 20 -8.45 -2.31 -4.96
N ALA A 21 -7.29 -2.42 -4.32
CA ALA A 21 -6.84 -1.45 -3.32
C ALA A 21 -6.58 -0.07 -3.93
N GLU A 22 -6.24 0.00 -5.22
CA GLU A 22 -6.00 1.25 -5.94
C GLU A 22 -7.24 2.14 -6.08
N TYR A 23 -8.45 1.57 -5.95
CA TYR A 23 -9.70 2.34 -5.93
C TYR A 23 -10.02 2.97 -4.57
N CYS A 24 -9.21 2.72 -3.53
CA CYS A 24 -9.43 3.27 -2.19
C CYS A 24 -8.77 4.65 -2.03
N ASP A 25 -9.38 5.51 -1.21
CA ASP A 25 -8.81 6.84 -0.91
C ASP A 25 -7.43 6.73 -0.23
N ARG A 26 -7.24 5.69 0.59
CA ARG A 26 -6.01 5.36 1.31
C ARG A 26 -5.86 3.85 1.40
N VAL A 27 -4.61 3.39 1.41
CA VAL A 27 -4.25 1.97 1.50
C VAL A 27 -3.30 1.77 2.66
N ALA A 28 -3.66 0.83 3.54
CA ALA A 28 -2.80 0.31 4.59
C ALA A 28 -2.13 -0.98 4.08
N LEU A 29 -0.81 -0.98 3.96
CA LEU A 29 -0.05 -2.18 3.61
C LEU A 29 0.41 -2.88 4.88
N LEU A 30 0.09 -4.17 4.99
CA LEU A 30 0.37 -5.00 6.15
C LEU A 30 1.29 -6.15 5.75
N SER A 31 2.33 -6.40 6.54
CA SER A 31 3.19 -7.58 6.41
C SER A 31 3.59 -8.09 7.80
N ARG A 32 3.56 -9.41 7.99
CA ARG A 32 3.88 -10.06 9.28
C ARG A 32 3.17 -9.41 10.47
N ALA A 33 1.86 -9.15 10.32
CA ALA A 33 1.01 -8.47 11.30
C ALA A 33 1.47 -7.06 11.72
N ARG A 34 2.30 -6.39 10.90
CA ARG A 34 2.75 -5.01 11.10
C ARG A 34 2.32 -4.13 9.95
N LEU A 35 1.93 -2.89 10.27
CA LEU A 35 1.67 -1.84 9.29
C LEU A 35 3.01 -1.36 8.75
N ILE A 36 3.25 -1.57 7.46
CA ILE A 36 4.51 -1.20 6.80
C ILE A 36 4.39 0.12 6.02
N ALA A 37 3.17 0.49 5.61
CA ALA A 37 2.90 1.80 5.01
C ALA A 37 1.40 2.15 5.09
N LEU A 38 1.08 3.45 5.10
CA LEU A 38 -0.29 3.95 5.07
C LEU A 38 -0.35 5.32 4.37
N ASP A 39 -0.83 5.35 3.13
CA ASP A 39 -0.98 6.58 2.35
C ASP A 39 -1.99 6.37 1.20
N THR A 40 -2.19 7.37 0.36
CA THR A 40 -2.88 7.26 -0.93
C THR A 40 -2.14 6.27 -1.86
N PRO A 41 -2.82 5.54 -2.76
CA PRO A 41 -2.17 4.66 -3.73
C PRO A 41 -1.05 5.33 -4.52
N ASP A 42 -1.27 6.56 -4.98
CA ASP A 42 -0.27 7.32 -5.74
C ASP A 42 0.95 7.70 -4.89
N ALA A 43 0.77 8.03 -3.61
CA ALA A 43 1.89 8.28 -2.72
C ALA A 43 2.72 7.01 -2.47
N LEU A 44 2.05 5.87 -2.28
CA LEU A 44 2.74 4.60 -2.11
C LEU A 44 3.54 4.24 -3.37
N LYS A 45 2.95 4.35 -4.56
CA LYS A 45 3.67 4.10 -5.84
C LYS A 45 4.90 5.00 -6.01
N ARG A 46 4.82 6.28 -5.62
CA ARG A 46 5.98 7.19 -5.65
C ARG A 46 7.13 6.70 -4.77
N VAL A 47 6.85 6.10 -3.61
CA VAL A 47 7.90 5.55 -2.73
C VAL A 47 8.68 4.42 -3.40
N ALA A 48 8.00 3.61 -4.23
CA ALA A 48 8.62 2.50 -4.94
C ALA A 48 9.19 2.87 -6.32
N SER A 49 8.97 4.11 -6.79
CA SER A 49 9.47 4.58 -8.07
C SER A 49 11.00 4.64 -8.07
N SER A 50 11.62 4.24 -9.19
CA SER A 50 13.07 4.26 -9.36
C SER A 50 13.45 4.55 -10.83
N ASN A 51 14.74 4.76 -11.10
CA ASN A 51 15.21 4.98 -12.48
C ASN A 51 14.93 3.78 -13.40
N GLU A 52 14.95 2.56 -12.86
CA GLU A 52 14.66 1.33 -13.62
C GLU A 52 13.16 1.12 -13.81
N ARG A 53 12.35 1.68 -12.90
CA ARG A 53 10.90 1.54 -12.92
C ARG A 53 10.23 2.83 -12.44
N PRO A 54 10.02 3.79 -13.34
CA PRO A 54 9.51 5.12 -12.98
C PRO A 54 8.02 5.12 -12.64
N ASP A 55 7.27 4.13 -13.14
CA ASP A 55 5.83 3.95 -12.90
C ASP A 55 5.54 2.53 -12.38
N PRO A 56 5.73 2.29 -11.06
CA PRO A 56 5.49 0.99 -10.47
C PRO A 56 4.00 0.73 -10.23
N THR A 57 3.58 -0.54 -10.33
CA THR A 57 2.23 -0.94 -9.90
C THR A 57 2.11 -0.96 -8.38
N MET A 58 0.88 -1.09 -7.88
CA MET A 58 0.66 -1.32 -6.45
C MET A 58 1.28 -2.65 -5.96
N GLU A 59 1.35 -3.68 -6.81
CA GLU A 59 2.03 -4.93 -6.50
C GLU A 59 3.54 -4.74 -6.37
N ASP A 60 4.16 -4.03 -7.31
CA ASP A 60 5.59 -3.71 -7.24
C ASP A 60 5.93 -2.92 -5.98
N THR A 61 5.05 -1.98 -5.64
CA THR A 61 5.13 -1.14 -4.46
C THR A 61 5.10 -1.98 -3.19
N PHE A 62 4.15 -2.92 -3.10
CA PHE A 62 4.06 -3.84 -1.97
C PHE A 62 5.32 -4.70 -1.83
N ILE A 63 5.81 -5.29 -2.92
CA ILE A 63 7.02 -6.12 -2.90
C ILE A 63 8.24 -5.30 -2.41
N GLY A 64 8.41 -4.08 -2.91
CA GLY A 64 9.50 -3.20 -2.52
C GLY A 64 9.45 -2.82 -1.03
N LEU A 65 8.28 -2.48 -0.52
CA LEU A 65 8.07 -2.12 0.88
C LEU A 65 8.25 -3.31 1.82
N VAL A 66 7.77 -4.51 1.46
CA VAL A 66 7.99 -5.72 2.26
C VAL A 66 9.47 -6.05 2.37
N LYS A 67 10.21 -6.00 1.25
CA LYS A 67 11.67 -6.23 1.25
C LYS A 67 12.42 -5.22 2.13
N SER A 68 11.97 -3.98 2.14
CA SER A 68 12.57 -2.91 2.96
C SER A 68 12.27 -3.13 4.45
N ALA A 69 11.01 -3.41 4.79
CA ALA A 69 10.59 -3.68 6.17
C ALA A 69 11.22 -4.94 6.76
N ASP A 70 11.40 -5.98 5.95
CA ASP A 70 12.08 -7.21 6.37
C ASP A 70 13.55 -6.95 6.70
N ARG A 71 14.24 -6.13 5.89
CA ARG A 71 15.63 -5.74 6.14
C ARG A 71 15.77 -4.90 7.41
N GLU A 72 14.85 -3.97 7.65
CA GLU A 72 14.82 -3.18 8.89
C GLU A 72 14.61 -4.05 10.13
N ALA A 73 13.73 -5.06 10.03
CA ALA A 73 13.48 -5.99 11.12
C ALA A 73 14.70 -6.88 11.44
N GLU A 74 15.49 -7.27 10.45
CA GLU A 74 16.74 -8.01 10.64
C GLU A 74 17.84 -7.17 11.27
N VAL A 75 17.94 -5.88 10.93
CA VAL A 75 18.95 -4.97 11.50
C VAL A 75 18.64 -4.61 12.96
N SER A 76 17.37 -4.66 13.36
CA SER A 76 16.92 -4.35 14.72
C SER A 76 16.92 -5.55 15.68
N ALA A 77 17.28 -6.75 15.21
CA ALA A 77 17.31 -8.00 15.98
C ALA A 77 18.74 -8.36 16.41
#